data_AF-A0A524MDY7-F1
#
_entry.id   AF-A0A524MDY7-F1
#
_cell.length_a   1.000
_cell.length_b   1.000
_cell.length_c   1.000
_cell.angle_alpha   90.00
_cell.angle_beta   90.00
_cell.angle_gamma   90.00
#
_symmetry.space_group_name_H-M   'P 1'
#
loop_
_entity.id
_entity.type
_entity.pdbx_description
1 polymer ?
#
loop_
_entity_poly.entity_id
_entity_poly.type
_entity_poly.pdbx_seq_one_letter_code
_entity_poly.pdbx_strand_id
1 'polypeptide(L)'
;MSDEQLADELHALLSLLNEQQVEIDSVQEKFQIALTGVLRLVGESTPTLSNLHGKPENLRGYLLQLNTEVAQTTTKSYQSIRKKVEALIELVSSPDRKS
;
A
#
# COMPACT_ATOMS: atom_id res chain seq x y z
N MET A 1 3.38 24.51 -20.61
CA MET A 1 4.16 23.25 -20.58
C MET A 1 4.39 22.77 -22.01
N SER A 2 5.58 22.29 -22.35
CA SER A 2 5.83 21.60 -23.64
C SER A 2 5.36 20.14 -23.59
N ASP A 3 5.29 19.48 -24.74
CA ASP A 3 4.94 18.06 -24.79
C ASP A 3 6.06 17.18 -24.22
N GLU A 4 7.31 17.60 -24.34
CA GLU A 4 8.48 16.94 -23.73
C GLU A 4 8.40 16.99 -22.20
N GLN A 5 8.08 18.16 -21.63
CA GLN A 5 7.85 18.30 -20.19
C GLN A 5 6.67 17.46 -19.69
N LEU A 6 5.60 17.33 -20.48
CA LEU A 6 4.48 16.46 -20.15
C LEU A 6 4.89 14.98 -20.13
N ALA A 7 5.69 14.55 -21.12
CA ALA A 7 6.20 13.19 -21.18
C ALA A 7 7.08 12.87 -19.96
N ASP A 8 7.97 13.77 -19.57
CA ASP A 8 8.83 13.61 -18.39
C ASP A 8 8.01 13.47 -17.09
N GLU A 9 7.00 14.31 -16.90
CA GLU A 9 6.12 14.24 -15.73
C GLU A 9 5.29 12.95 -15.69
N LEU A 10 4.82 12.48 -16.85
CA LEU A 10 4.11 11.19 -16.95
C LEU A 10 5.05 10.02 -16.65
N HIS A 11 6.30 10.07 -17.11
CA HIS A 11 7.32 9.07 -16.75
C HIS A 11 7.63 9.08 -15.25
N ALA A 12 7.76 10.27 -14.64
CA ALA A 12 7.94 10.39 -13.20
C ALA A 12 6.75 9.81 -12.42
N LEU A 13 5.53 10.03 -12.90
CA LEU A 13 4.32 9.47 -12.30
C LEU A 13 4.28 7.94 -12.41
N LEU A 14 4.67 7.36 -13.54
CA LEU A 14 4.78 5.92 -13.73
C LEU A 14 5.83 5.30 -12.79
N SER A 15 6.99 5.95 -12.65
CA SER A 15 8.03 5.51 -11.71
C SER A 15 7.50 5.52 -10.26
N LEU A 16 6.83 6.59 -9.86
CA LEU A 16 6.21 6.67 -8.54
C LEU A 16 5.15 5.60 -8.31
N LEU A 17 4.32 5.31 -9.32
CA LEU A 17 3.31 4.26 -9.25
C LEU A 17 3.95 2.89 -9.02
N ASN A 18 5.05 2.59 -9.73
CA ASN A 18 5.80 1.36 -9.54
C ASN A 18 6.41 1.26 -8.14
N GLU A 19 7.03 2.33 -7.64
CA GLU A 19 7.59 2.38 -6.28
C GLU A 19 6.52 2.11 -5.22
N GLN A 20 5.36 2.76 -5.35
CA GLN A 20 4.24 2.58 -4.42
C GLN A 20 3.63 1.18 -4.51
N GLN A 21 3.58 0.58 -5.69
CA GLN A 21 3.13 -0.79 -5.86
C GLN A 21 4.06 -1.76 -5.11
N VAL A 22 5.37 -1.60 -5.27
CA VAL A 22 6.38 -2.41 -4.54
C VAL A 22 6.23 -2.29 -3.03
N GLU A 23 5.96 -1.07 -2.52
CA GLU A 23 5.72 -0.86 -1.09
C GLU A 23 4.44 -1.58 -0.60
N ILE A 24 3.35 -1.45 -1.35
CA ILE A 24 2.07 -2.11 -1.02
C ILE A 24 2.24 -3.63 -1.01
N ASP A 25 2.89 -4.18 -2.04
CA ASP A 25 3.16 -5.62 -2.16
C ASP A 25 3.98 -6.12 -0.96
N SER A 26 4.99 -5.36 -0.54
CA SER A 26 5.82 -5.69 0.63
C SER A 26 5.03 -5.75 1.93
N VAL A 27 4.15 -4.76 2.19
CA VAL A 27 3.34 -4.73 3.43
C VAL A 27 2.25 -5.81 3.39
N GLN A 28 1.68 -6.07 2.21
CA GLN A 28 0.70 -7.13 2.02
C GLN A 28 1.32 -8.53 2.21
N GLU A 29 2.53 -8.77 1.69
CA GLU A 29 3.25 -10.03 1.90
C GLU A 29 3.52 -10.27 3.39
N LYS A 30 3.99 -9.26 4.12
CA LYS A 30 4.19 -9.33 5.58
C LYS A 30 2.90 -9.72 6.30
N PHE A 31 1.77 -9.11 5.91
CA PHE A 31 0.46 -9.45 6.48
C PHE A 31 0.06 -10.89 6.17
N GLN A 32 0.26 -11.38 4.95
CA GLN A 32 -0.06 -12.76 4.56
C GLN A 32 0.79 -13.78 5.31
N ILE A 33 2.08 -13.53 5.47
CA ILE A 33 2.99 -14.38 6.26
C ILE A 33 2.52 -14.43 7.71
N ALA A 34 2.23 -13.27 8.31
CA ALA A 34 1.74 -13.19 9.68
C ALA A 34 0.41 -13.93 9.86
N LEU A 35 -0.56 -13.71 8.96
CA LEU A 35 -1.87 -14.38 8.99
C LEU A 35 -1.72 -15.90 8.92
N THR A 36 -0.90 -16.38 7.99
CA THR A 36 -0.63 -17.82 7.83
C THR A 36 0.01 -18.40 9.09
N GLY A 37 0.97 -17.68 9.68
CA GLY A 37 1.62 -18.08 10.93
C GLY A 37 0.62 -18.17 12.10
N VAL A 38 -0.26 -17.17 12.24
CA VAL A 38 -1.30 -17.17 13.28
C VAL A 38 -2.31 -18.30 13.07
N LEU A 39 -2.79 -18.51 11.85
CA LEU A 39 -3.72 -19.62 11.55
C LEU A 39 -3.10 -20.98 11.88
N ARG A 40 -1.81 -21.16 11.62
CA ARG A 40 -1.09 -22.39 11.99
C ARG A 40 -0.97 -22.57 13.52
N LEU A 41 -0.73 -21.48 14.26
CA LEU A 41 -0.58 -21.52 15.71
C LEU A 41 -1.91 -21.75 16.46
N VAL A 42 -3.01 -21.27 15.89
CA VAL A 42 -4.37 -21.33 16.46
C VAL A 42 -5.17 -22.54 15.93
N GLY A 43 -4.69 -23.21 14.88
CA GLY A 43 -5.37 -24.33 14.24
C GLY A 43 -5.65 -25.51 15.18
N GLU A 44 -6.84 -26.09 15.07
CA GLU A 44 -7.36 -27.14 15.95
C GLU A 44 -6.56 -28.46 15.90
N SER A 45 -5.85 -28.71 14.80
CA SER A 45 -5.07 -29.94 14.58
C SER A 45 -3.77 -30.01 15.38
N THR A 46 -3.25 -28.87 15.85
CA THR A 46 -2.10 -28.82 16.77
C THR A 46 -2.22 -27.56 17.62
N PRO A 47 -2.63 -27.65 18.90
CA PRO A 47 -2.83 -26.50 19.77
C PRO A 47 -1.47 -25.98 20.28
N THR A 48 -0.59 -25.59 19.35
CA THR A 48 0.79 -25.16 19.62
C THR A 48 0.81 -23.90 20.45
N LEU A 49 -0.09 -22.94 20.18
CA LEU A 49 -0.12 -21.67 20.91
C LEU A 49 -0.47 -21.85 22.39
N SER A 50 -1.49 -22.66 22.72
CA SER A 50 -1.87 -22.94 24.10
C SER A 50 -0.82 -23.77 24.83
N ASN A 51 -0.16 -24.71 24.12
CA ASN A 51 0.97 -25.48 24.68
C ASN A 51 2.17 -24.58 25.03
N LEU A 52 2.30 -23.43 24.37
CA LEU A 52 3.31 -22.42 24.64
C LEU A 52 2.84 -21.33 25.62
N HIS A 53 1.67 -21.49 26.26
CA HIS A 53 1.04 -20.47 27.11
C HIS A 53 0.84 -19.11 26.41
N GLY A 54 0.74 -19.13 25.08
CA GLY A 54 0.48 -17.94 24.27
C GLY A 54 -0.97 -17.46 24.41
N LYS A 55 -1.18 -16.15 24.25
CA LYS A 55 -2.50 -15.50 24.29
C LYS A 55 -3.01 -15.23 22.86
N PRO A 56 -4.10 -15.88 22.40
CA PRO A 56 -4.68 -15.65 21.08
C PRO A 56 -5.03 -14.17 20.81
N GLU A 57 -5.39 -13.42 21.84
CA GLU A 57 -5.75 -12.00 21.77
C GLU A 57 -4.60 -11.15 21.25
N ASN A 58 -3.36 -11.47 21.65
CA ASN A 58 -2.18 -10.75 21.19
C ASN A 58 -1.95 -10.96 19.69
N LEU A 59 -2.17 -12.18 19.19
CA LEU A 59 -2.05 -12.48 17.76
C LEU A 59 -3.15 -11.79 16.95
N ARG A 60 -4.38 -11.74 17.47
CA ARG A 60 -5.47 -10.97 16.84
C ARG A 60 -5.15 -9.48 16.77
N GLY A 61 -4.67 -8.90 17.87
CA GLY A 61 -4.25 -7.50 17.92
C GLY A 61 -3.15 -7.19 16.90
N TYR A 62 -2.16 -8.07 16.80
CA TYR A 62 -1.08 -7.96 15.82
C TYR A 62 -1.59 -8.00 14.37
N LEU A 63 -2.49 -8.93 14.04
CA LEU A 63 -3.09 -9.00 12.70
C LEU A 63 -3.93 -7.76 12.37
N LEU A 64 -4.70 -7.24 13.33
CA LEU A 64 -5.46 -6.01 13.15
C LEU A 64 -4.54 -4.81 12.88
N GLN A 65 -3.41 -4.73 13.59
CA GLN A 65 -2.42 -3.68 13.36
C GLN A 65 -1.82 -3.77 11.96
N LEU A 66 -1.38 -4.96 11.54
CA LEU A 66 -0.82 -5.17 10.20
C LEU A 66 -1.84 -4.88 9.10
N ASN A 67 -3.09 -5.34 9.25
CA ASN A 67 -4.15 -5.03 8.28
C ASN A 67 -4.43 -3.52 8.20
N THR A 68 -4.38 -2.83 9.34
CA THR A 68 -4.52 -1.37 9.40
C THR A 68 -3.38 -0.69 8.66
N GLU A 69 -2.14 -1.18 8.82
CA GLU A 69 -0.97 -0.68 8.11
C GLU A 69 -1.10 -0.86 6.60
N VAL A 70 -1.48 -2.07 6.13
CA VAL A 70 -1.77 -2.33 4.71
C VAL A 70 -2.79 -1.33 4.16
N ALA A 71 -3.92 -1.15 4.85
CA ALA A 71 -4.99 -0.27 4.41
C ALA A 71 -4.54 1.20 4.35
N GLN A 72 -3.79 1.66 5.35
CA GLN A 72 -3.29 3.03 5.41
C GLN A 72 -2.23 3.29 4.33
N THR A 73 -1.27 2.39 4.14
CA THR A 73 -0.25 2.52 3.09
C THR A 73 -0.90 2.56 1.72
N THR A 74 -1.79 1.60 1.43
CA THR A 74 -2.53 1.55 0.17
C THR A 74 -3.32 2.85 -0.09
N THR A 75 -4.05 3.35 0.91
CA THR A 75 -4.84 4.58 0.78
C THR A 75 -3.96 5.80 0.53
N LYS A 76 -2.85 5.93 1.26
CA LYS A 76 -1.91 7.05 1.10
C LYS A 76 -1.27 7.04 -0.29
N SER A 77 -0.87 5.88 -0.78
CA SER A 77 -0.32 5.72 -2.13
C SER A 77 -1.31 6.20 -3.20
N TYR A 78 -2.54 5.69 -3.18
CA TYR A 78 -3.57 6.13 -4.14
C TYR A 78 -3.87 7.64 -4.05
N GLN A 79 -3.95 8.20 -2.84
CA GLN A 79 -4.14 9.64 -2.66
C GLN A 79 -2.98 10.46 -3.20
N SER A 80 -1.74 9.97 -3.07
CA SER A 80 -0.53 10.61 -3.58
C SER A 80 -0.52 10.63 -5.11
N ILE A 81 -0.78 9.49 -5.76
CA ILE A 81 -0.91 9.40 -7.23
C ILE A 81 -2.02 10.31 -7.72
N ARG A 82 -3.20 10.25 -7.09
CA ARG A 82 -4.35 11.07 -7.48
C ARG A 82 -4.01 12.57 -7.47
N LYS A 83 -3.40 13.06 -6.39
CA LYS A 83 -3.01 14.48 -6.29
C LYS A 83 -2.03 14.91 -7.39
N LYS A 84 -1.09 14.03 -7.76
CA LYS A 84 -0.14 14.31 -8.85
C LYS A 84 -0.83 14.32 -10.22
N VAL A 85 -1.77 13.40 -10.45
CA VAL A 85 -2.58 13.39 -11.67
C VAL A 85 -3.44 14.66 -11.76
N GLU A 86 -4.12 15.04 -10.68
CA GLU A 86 -4.93 16.26 -10.62
C GLU A 86 -4.07 17.50 -10.92
N ALA A 87 -2.89 17.61 -10.32
CA ALA A 87 -1.96 18.71 -10.59
C ALA A 87 -1.50 18.76 -12.06
N LEU A 88 -1.21 17.61 -12.69
CA LEU A 88 -0.85 17.56 -14.11
C LEU A 88 -2.01 17.98 -15.01
N ILE A 89 -3.23 17.57 -14.69
CA ILE A 89 -4.43 17.99 -15.43
C ILE A 89 -4.62 19.50 -15.33
N GLU A 90 -4.45 20.10 -14.15
CA GLU A 90 -4.52 21.55 -13.95
C GLU A 90 -3.46 22.29 -14.77
N LEU A 91 -2.21 21.82 -14.75
CA LEU A 91 -1.10 22.42 -15.52
C LEU A 91 -1.33 22.37 -17.03
N VAL A 92 -1.94 21.28 -17.54
CA VAL A 92 -2.25 21.11 -18.96
C VAL A 92 -3.48 21.91 -19.39
N SER A 93 -4.46 22.09 -18.49
CA SER A 93 -5.74 22.73 -18.78
C SER A 93 -5.70 24.26 -18.61
N SER A 94 -4.61 24.81 -18.07
CA SER A 94 -4.46 26.26 -17.87
C SER A 94 -4.47 27.02 -19.22
N PRO A 95 -5.23 28.13 -19.35
CA PRO A 95 -5.52 28.80 -20.62
C PRO A 95 -4.32 29.44 -21.34
N ASP A 96 -3.13 29.51 -20.73
CA ASP A 96 -1.91 30.06 -21.34
C ASP A 96 -1.35 29.24 -22.52
N ARG A 97 -1.93 28.07 -22.84
CA ARG A 97 -1.56 27.25 -24.01
C ARG A 97 -2.24 27.66 -25.33
N LYS A 98 -3.11 28.69 -25.35
CA LYS A 98 -3.86 29.13 -26.54
C LYS A 98 -3.43 30.49 -27.14
N SER A 99 -2.30 31.07 -26.73
CA SER A 99 -1.71 32.25 -27.39
C SER A 99 -0.63 31.87 -28.40
#